data_AF-A0A832TR11-F1
#
_entry.id   AF-A0A832TR11-F1
#
_cell.length_a   1.000
_cell.length_b   1.000
_cell.length_c   1.000
_cell.angle_alpha   90.00
_cell.angle_beta   90.00
_cell.angle_gamma   90.00
#
_symmetry.space_group_name_H-M   'P 1'
#
loop_
_entity.id
_entity.type
_entity.pdbx_description
1 polymer ?
#
loop_
_entity_poly.entity_id
_entity_poly.type
_entity_poly.pdbx_seq_one_letter_code
_entity_poly.pdbx_strand_id
1 'polypeptide(L)'
;METLEKKLISYDPDCDILFIHNGYDSDEKFKGNFDVGDIVLDVSNKGKVRGIEVMNASEYLQLNTDVLNHLTDFEFQVDQYKNRIGITLVLIADQIKKEKDIIVPLIMALS
;
A
#
# COMPACT_ATOMS: atom_id res chain seq x y z
N MET A 1 2.50 -18.58 22.23
CA MET A 1 2.99 -18.67 20.86
C MET A 1 2.44 -17.44 20.16
N GLU A 2 3.24 -16.37 20.08
CA GLU A 2 2.85 -15.15 19.37
C GLU A 2 2.72 -15.49 17.90
N THR A 3 1.50 -15.36 17.38
CA THR A 3 1.24 -15.36 15.94
C THR A 3 1.89 -14.10 15.35
N LEU A 4 2.96 -14.26 14.58
CA LEU A 4 3.35 -13.22 13.63
C LEU A 4 2.13 -12.93 12.75
N GLU A 5 1.68 -11.68 12.73
CA GLU A 5 0.67 -11.25 11.76
C GLU A 5 1.27 -11.41 10.37
N LYS A 6 0.55 -12.10 9.49
CA LYS A 6 1.02 -12.38 8.14
C LYS A 6 0.82 -11.15 7.27
N LYS A 7 1.68 -11.06 6.26
CA LYS A 7 1.49 -10.16 5.12
C LYS A 7 0.10 -10.37 4.51
N LEU A 8 -0.61 -9.29 4.24
CA LEU A 8 -2.00 -9.27 3.78
C LEU A 8 -2.15 -8.28 2.63
N ILE A 9 -2.90 -8.69 1.61
CA ILE A 9 -3.37 -7.85 0.51
C ILE A 9 -4.84 -8.15 0.29
N SER A 10 -5.65 -7.11 0.14
CA SER A 10 -7.09 -7.22 -0.09
C SER A 10 -7.57 -6.01 -0.86
N TYR A 11 -8.40 -6.24 -1.88
CA TYR A 11 -9.11 -5.20 -2.59
C TYR A 11 -10.62 -5.39 -2.40
N ASP A 12 -11.32 -4.34 -1.99
CA ASP A 12 -12.77 -4.28 -1.91
C ASP A 12 -13.32 -3.56 -3.15
N PRO A 13 -13.94 -4.27 -4.11
CA PRO A 13 -14.49 -3.67 -5.33
C PRO A 13 -15.76 -2.85 -5.11
N ASP A 14 -16.49 -3.06 -4.01
CA ASP A 14 -17.72 -2.31 -3.73
C ASP A 14 -17.40 -0.91 -3.19
N CYS A 15 -16.30 -0.81 -2.44
CA CYS A 15 -15.81 0.47 -1.88
C CYS A 15 -14.66 1.11 -2.69
N ASP A 16 -14.08 0.39 -3.65
CA ASP A 16 -12.84 0.76 -4.36
C ASP A 16 -11.68 1.09 -3.40
N ILE A 17 -11.41 0.16 -2.47
CA ILE A 17 -10.36 0.30 -1.45
C ILE A 17 -9.35 -0.84 -1.57
N LEU A 18 -8.08 -0.49 -1.74
CA LEU A 18 -6.96 -1.44 -1.62
C LEU A 18 -6.35 -1.33 -0.23
N PHE A 19 -6.24 -2.46 0.47
CA PHE A 19 -5.51 -2.58 1.71
C PHE A 19 -4.33 -3.55 1.56
N ILE A 20 -3.15 -3.10 1.99
CA ILE A 20 -1.95 -3.92 2.11
C ILE A 20 -1.32 -3.74 3.49
N HIS A 21 -0.83 -4.82 4.09
CA HIS A 21 -0.19 -4.79 5.39
C HIS A 21 0.92 -5.83 5.50
N ASN A 22 2.12 -5.45 5.92
CA ASN A 22 3.29 -6.33 6.05
C ASN A 22 3.27 -7.21 7.31
N GLY A 23 2.23 -7.08 8.13
CA GLY A 23 2.18 -7.68 9.46
C GLY A 23 3.11 -6.98 10.45
N TYR A 24 3.22 -7.56 11.64
CA TYR A 24 4.09 -7.06 12.70
C TYR A 24 5.15 -8.09 13.08
N ASP A 25 6.34 -7.59 13.42
CA ASP A 25 7.35 -8.37 14.12
C ASP A 25 6.84 -8.72 15.55
N SER A 26 7.42 -9.71 16.23
CA SER A 26 6.91 -10.23 17.53
C SER A 26 6.73 -9.17 18.64
N ASP A 27 7.60 -8.16 18.69
CA ASP A 27 7.57 -7.06 19.67
C ASP A 27 7.01 -5.74 19.09
N GLU A 28 6.35 -5.84 17.93
CA GLU A 28 5.75 -4.73 17.23
C GLU A 28 4.22 -4.84 17.24
N LYS A 29 3.56 -3.69 17.27
CA LYS A 29 2.10 -3.59 17.22
C LYS A 29 1.68 -2.27 16.62
N PHE A 30 0.43 -2.20 16.20
CA PHE A 30 -0.23 -0.96 15.80
C PHE A 30 -0.07 0.12 16.88
N LYS A 31 0.25 1.34 16.46
CA LYS A 31 0.29 2.53 17.33
C LYS A 31 -0.72 3.59 16.90
N GLY A 32 -0.96 3.73 15.61
CA GLY A 32 -1.87 4.72 15.05
C GLY A 32 -1.74 4.77 13.54
N ASN A 33 -2.55 5.63 12.91
CA ASN A 33 -2.51 5.85 11.48
C ASN A 33 -2.34 7.34 11.13
N PHE A 34 -2.01 7.60 9.87
CA PHE A 34 -1.96 8.93 9.29
C PHE A 34 -2.81 8.96 8.03
N ASP A 35 -3.81 9.85 8.01
CA ASP A 35 -4.66 10.08 6.85
C ASP A 35 -4.07 11.22 6.02
N VAL A 36 -3.80 10.96 4.74
CA VAL A 36 -3.22 11.92 3.79
C VAL A 36 -3.97 11.82 2.46
N GLY A 37 -5.04 12.61 2.35
CA GLY A 37 -5.92 12.55 1.18
C GLY A 37 -6.55 11.18 1.06
N ASP A 38 -6.34 10.51 -0.08
CA ASP A 38 -6.87 9.17 -0.37
C ASP A 38 -5.96 8.03 0.15
N ILE A 39 -4.95 8.32 0.96
CA ILE A 39 -4.08 7.30 1.56
C ILE A 39 -4.19 7.33 3.08
N VAL A 40 -4.33 6.15 3.69
CA VAL A 40 -4.13 5.93 5.12
C VAL A 40 -2.88 5.10 5.34
N LEU A 41 -1.99 5.55 6.22
CA LEU A 41 -0.75 4.84 6.57
C LEU A 41 -0.81 4.31 7.99
N ASP A 42 -0.77 2.99 8.17
CA ASP A 42 -0.68 2.38 9.48
C ASP A 42 0.77 2.39 9.98
N VAL A 43 0.97 2.89 11.20
CA VAL A 43 2.27 3.03 11.83
C VAL A 43 2.34 2.27 13.14
N SER A 44 3.43 1.53 13.30
CA SER A 44 3.67 0.72 14.49
C SER A 44 4.24 1.51 15.67
N ASN A 45 4.29 0.85 16.83
CA ASN A 45 4.97 1.35 18.02
C ASN A 45 6.48 1.59 17.83
N LYS A 46 7.06 1.06 16.75
CA LYS A 46 8.45 1.26 16.34
C LYS A 46 8.65 2.38 15.31
N GLY A 47 7.57 3.06 14.90
CA GLY A 47 7.62 4.12 13.90
C GLY A 47 7.83 3.62 12.46
N LYS A 48 7.58 2.33 12.20
CA LYS A 48 7.56 1.76 10.86
C LYS A 48 6.16 1.87 10.28
N VAL A 49 6.06 2.25 9.01
CA VAL A 49 4.81 2.07 8.26
C VAL A 49 4.67 0.57 7.99
N ARG A 50 3.53 0.00 8.37
CA ARG A 50 3.24 -1.43 8.23
C ARG A 50 2.05 -1.69 7.32
N GLY A 51 1.13 -0.75 7.18
CA GLY A 51 0.00 -0.84 6.26
C GLY A 51 -0.20 0.42 5.44
N ILE A 52 -0.85 0.24 4.30
CA ILE A 52 -1.30 1.29 3.38
C ILE A 52 -2.72 0.92 2.96
N GLU A 53 -3.66 1.83 3.19
CA GLU A 53 -4.97 1.81 2.55
C GLU A 53 -5.00 2.89 1.48
N VAL A 54 -5.48 2.54 0.29
CA VAL A 54 -5.69 3.47 -0.82
C VAL A 54 -7.19 3.53 -1.09
N MET A 55 -7.78 4.69 -0.84
CA MET A 55 -9.16 5.02 -1.16
C MET A 55 -9.26 5.37 -2.65
N ASN A 56 -10.40 5.09 -3.28
CA ASN A 56 -10.59 5.25 -4.72
C ASN A 56 -9.42 4.61 -5.50
N ALA A 57 -9.04 3.38 -5.12
CA ALA A 57 -7.79 2.75 -5.51
C ALA A 57 -7.64 2.66 -7.04
N SER A 58 -8.74 2.41 -7.75
CA SER A 58 -8.74 2.35 -9.21
C SER A 58 -8.36 3.69 -9.85
N GLU A 59 -8.87 4.81 -9.33
CA GLU A 59 -8.56 6.16 -9.80
C GLU A 59 -7.16 6.58 -9.35
N TYR A 60 -6.85 6.41 -8.07
CA TYR A 60 -5.59 6.84 -7.47
C TYR A 60 -4.38 6.14 -8.12
N LEU A 61 -4.48 4.83 -8.34
CA LEU A 61 -3.42 4.02 -8.94
C LEU A 61 -3.51 3.95 -10.47
N GLN A 62 -4.59 4.46 -11.07
CA GLN A 62 -4.89 4.35 -12.50
C GLN A 62 -4.90 2.89 -12.98
N LEU A 63 -5.43 1.99 -12.15
CA LEU A 63 -5.59 0.56 -12.42
C LEU A 63 -7.08 0.24 -12.53
N ASN A 64 -7.46 -0.63 -13.46
CA ASN A 64 -8.84 -1.10 -13.49
C ASN A 64 -9.10 -2.07 -12.32
N THR A 65 -10.37 -2.18 -11.95
CA THR A 65 -10.83 -3.05 -10.86
C THR A 65 -10.48 -4.52 -11.09
N ASP A 66 -10.38 -4.98 -12.35
CA ASP A 66 -10.00 -6.36 -12.66
C ASP A 66 -8.57 -6.65 -12.21
N VAL A 67 -7.60 -5.76 -12.49
CA VAL A 67 -6.21 -5.89 -12.02
C VAL A 67 -6.18 -5.94 -10.50
N LEU A 68 -6.91 -5.03 -9.84
CA LEU A 68 -6.93 -4.91 -8.39
C LEU A 68 -7.52 -6.17 -7.70
N ASN A 69 -8.52 -6.80 -8.31
CA ASN A 69 -9.11 -8.05 -7.84
C ASN A 69 -8.20 -9.27 -7.98
N HIS A 70 -7.17 -9.20 -8.83
CA HIS A 70 -6.23 -10.30 -9.09
C HIS A 70 -4.85 -10.03 -8.47
N LEU A 71 -4.76 -9.08 -7.53
CA LEU A 71 -3.54 -8.87 -6.78
C LEU A 71 -3.28 -10.07 -5.85
N THR A 72 -2.06 -10.58 -5.92
CA THR A 72 -1.63 -11.76 -5.17
C THR A 72 -0.54 -11.43 -4.16
N ASP A 73 0.24 -10.39 -4.42
CA ASP A 73 1.29 -9.95 -3.53
C ASP A 73 1.63 -8.47 -3.74
N PHE A 74 2.46 -7.92 -2.86
CA PHE A 74 2.96 -6.56 -2.96
C PHE A 74 4.35 -6.44 -2.36
N GLU A 75 5.08 -5.39 -2.69
CA GLU A 75 6.23 -4.95 -1.91
C GLU A 75 6.09 -3.45 -1.70
N PHE A 76 6.46 -2.95 -0.53
CA PHE A 76 6.61 -1.51 -0.38
C PHE A 76 7.86 -1.17 0.41
N GLN A 77 8.47 -0.05 0.03
CA GLN A 77 9.61 0.56 0.70
C GLN A 77 9.23 1.97 1.13
N VAL A 78 9.70 2.34 2.33
CA VAL A 78 9.43 3.64 2.93
C VAL A 78 10.76 4.33 3.19
N ASP A 79 10.98 5.44 2.49
CA ASP A 79 12.15 6.28 2.64
C ASP A 79 11.78 7.54 3.43
N GLN A 80 12.28 7.65 4.65
CA GLN A 80 12.00 8.80 5.51
C GLN A 80 13.07 9.87 5.32
N TYR A 81 12.63 11.08 5.00
CA TYR A 81 13.46 12.28 4.94
C TYR A 81 12.99 13.28 6.00
N LYS A 82 13.80 14.33 6.24
CA LYS A 82 13.56 15.31 7.31
C LYS A 82 12.15 15.95 7.29
N ASN A 83 11.55 16.09 6.11
CA ASN A 83 10.26 16.77 5.91
C ASN A 83 9.31 16.05 4.95
N ARG A 84 9.60 14.81 4.57
CA ARG A 84 8.77 14.03 3.64
C ARG A 84 9.00 12.55 3.85
N ILE A 85 7.99 11.76 3.50
CA ILE A 85 8.10 10.31 3.40
C ILE A 85 7.92 9.95 1.93
N GLY A 86 8.86 9.20 1.37
CA GLY A 86 8.72 8.55 0.09
C GLY A 86 8.20 7.13 0.30
N ILE A 87 7.20 6.73 -0.47
CA ILE A 87 6.69 5.36 -0.48
C ILE A 87 6.79 4.84 -1.90
N THR A 88 7.51 3.74 -2.08
CA THR A 88 7.51 2.97 -3.32
C THR A 88 6.61 1.76 -3.11
N LEU A 89 5.60 1.59 -3.96
CA LEU A 89 4.67 0.47 -3.92
C LEU A 89 4.77 -0.34 -5.21
N VAL A 90 4.99 -1.65 -5.06
CA VAL A 90 4.97 -2.64 -6.13
C VAL A 90 3.79 -3.56 -5.87
N LEU A 91 2.94 -3.74 -6.87
CA LEU A 91 1.78 -4.64 -6.81
C LEU A 91 1.99 -5.79 -7.79
N ILE A 92 1.72 -7.01 -7.34
CA ILE A 92 1.93 -8.24 -8.10
C ILE A 92 0.57 -8.89 -8.32
N ALA A 93 0.20 -9.12 -9.58
CA ALA A 93 -1.03 -9.80 -9.98
C ALA A 93 -0.71 -11.13 -10.68
N ASP A 94 -1.54 -12.16 -10.50
CA ASP A 94 -1.40 -13.42 -11.23
C ASP A 94 -1.90 -13.26 -12.68
N GLN A 95 -0.96 -12.95 -13.58
CA GLN A 95 -1.14 -12.86 -15.03
C GLN A 95 -2.53 -12.40 -15.52
N ILE A 96 -2.70 -11.10 -15.71
CA ILE A 96 -3.41 -10.66 -16.92
C ILE A 96 -2.45 -10.90 -18.08
N LYS A 97 -2.76 -11.82 -18.99
CA LYS A 97 -2.15 -11.83 -20.33
C LYS A 97 -2.48 -10.50 -21.02
N LYS A 98 -1.66 -9.47 -20.77
CA LYS A 98 -1.49 -8.27 -21.61
C LYS A 98 -0.29 -7.49 -21.07
N GLU A 99 0.80 -7.54 -21.81
CA GLU A 99 1.91 -6.60 -21.68
C GLU A 99 1.35 -5.17 -21.82
N LYS A 100 1.60 -4.33 -20.81
CA LYS A 100 1.61 -2.89 -20.99
C LYS A 100 2.64 -2.30 -20.04
N ASP A 101 3.70 -1.74 -20.60
CA ASP A 101 4.65 -0.93 -19.86
C ASP A 101 3.93 0.32 -19.35
N ILE A 102 3.86 0.49 -18.03
CA ILE A 102 3.42 1.73 -17.40
C ILE A 102 4.62 2.31 -16.66
N ILE A 103 5.15 3.41 -17.18
CA ILE A 103 6.16 4.24 -16.52
C ILE A 103 5.40 5.43 -15.89
N VAL A 104 5.30 5.46 -14.55
CA VAL A 104 4.71 6.60 -13.83
C VAL A 104 5.82 7.43 -13.19
N PRO A 105 6.08 8.67 -13.64
CA PRO A 105 6.96 9.58 -12.93
C PRO A 105 6.19 10.32 -11.83
N LEU A 106 6.60 10.15 -10.57
CA LEU A 106 6.09 10.96 -9.46
C LEU A 106 6.92 12.26 -9.35
N ILE A 107 6.32 13.38 -9.75
CA ILE A 107 6.76 14.72 -9.36
C ILE A 107 5.56 15.40 -8.71
N MET A 108 5.63 15.63 -7.41
CA MET A 108 4.76 16.59 -6.73
C MET A 108 5.58 17.82 -6.36
N ALA A 109 5.21 18.96 -6.93
CA ALA A 109 5.70 20.26 -6.50
C ALA A 109 4.87 20.72 -5.30
N LEU A 110 5.55 21.13 -4.22
CA LEU A 110 4.91 21.86 -3.12
C LEU A 110 4.76 23.33 -3.57
N SER A 111 3.53 23.80 -3.73
CA SER A 111 3.19 25.23 -3.81
C SER A 111 2.86 25.78 -2.43
#